data_AF-A0A800M2Q0-F1
#
_entry.id   AF-A0A800M2Q0-F1
#
_cell.length_a   1.000
_cell.length_b   1.000
_cell.length_c   1.000
_cell.angle_alpha   90.00
_cell.angle_beta   90.00
_cell.angle_gamma   90.00
#
_symmetry.space_group_name_H-M   'P 1'
#
loop_
_entity.id
_entity.type
_entity.pdbx_description
1 polymer ?
#
loop_
_entity_poly.entity_id
_entity_poly.type
_entity_poly.pdbx_seq_one_letter_code
_entity_poly.pdbx_strand_id
1 'polypeptide(L)'
;MPSTLALGLLVAGCAPPVALGDEAFPTHDPERSEALSLGALTPVPQPDLPAPLRPHASAAMHSAMHSAPAAAHGHAAAAPAPLAEALVAYLAIGDALSSDDLAPVAGHAEAFLREWERAVATPPAHAPHFWHRRAEAAERVRQSAGRLTAATTLEAARAAFGDASVPLAELIDAHGPPDGFGLVRHVCGMRPDLPEGGVWLQREGPPRNPYFGSRMLACAVEAETLPSRAADLHPAAPPHE
;
A
#
# COMPACT_ATOMS: atom_id res chain seq x y z
N MET A 1 -32.10 -58.02 -6.72
CA MET A 1 -31.48 -58.10 -8.05
C MET A 1 -30.50 -56.94 -8.20
N PRO A 2 -29.18 -57.16 -8.06
CA PRO A 2 -28.21 -56.09 -8.30
C PRO A 2 -27.89 -55.99 -9.80
N SER A 3 -28.08 -54.80 -10.37
CA SER A 3 -27.66 -54.47 -11.74
C SER A 3 -26.18 -54.08 -11.73
N THR A 4 -25.40 -54.82 -12.48
CA THR A 4 -23.98 -54.59 -12.74
C THR A 4 -23.85 -53.62 -13.90
N LEU A 5 -23.31 -52.42 -13.65
CA LEU A 5 -22.91 -51.48 -14.71
C LEU A 5 -21.39 -51.53 -14.82
N ALA A 6 -20.91 -52.05 -15.95
CA ALA A 6 -19.51 -52.09 -16.33
C ALA A 6 -19.04 -50.69 -16.74
N LEU A 7 -18.04 -50.16 -16.03
CA LEU A 7 -17.37 -48.91 -16.37
C LEU A 7 -16.20 -49.23 -17.31
N GLY A 8 -16.28 -48.74 -18.54
CA GLY A 8 -15.24 -48.86 -19.56
C GLY A 8 -14.00 -48.05 -19.22
N LEU A 9 -12.85 -48.72 -19.28
CA LEU A 9 -11.51 -48.18 -19.10
C LEU A 9 -11.10 -47.42 -20.38
N LEU A 10 -11.01 -46.09 -20.32
CA LEU A 10 -10.38 -45.27 -21.36
C LEU A 10 -8.89 -45.11 -21.01
N VAL A 11 -8.05 -45.81 -21.76
CA VAL A 11 -6.58 -45.70 -21.67
C VAL A 11 -6.18 -44.48 -22.49
N ALA A 12 -5.89 -43.37 -21.81
CA ALA A 12 -5.25 -42.21 -22.42
C ALA A 12 -3.75 -42.53 -22.61
N GLY A 13 -3.29 -42.53 -23.86
CA GLY A 13 -1.89 -42.73 -24.21
C GLY A 13 -1.04 -41.53 -23.77
N CYS A 14 -0.08 -41.78 -22.87
CA CYS A 14 1.01 -40.85 -22.58
C CYS A 14 1.98 -40.82 -23.76
N ALA A 15 2.16 -39.65 -24.39
CA ALA A 15 3.33 -39.37 -25.20
C ALA A 15 4.51 -39.02 -24.26
N PRO A 16 5.73 -39.50 -24.51
CA PRO A 16 6.91 -39.13 -23.72
C PRO A 16 7.37 -37.70 -24.04
N PRO A 17 7.89 -36.94 -23.07
CA PRO A 17 8.51 -35.65 -23.34
C PRO A 17 9.84 -35.82 -24.09
N VAL A 18 10.05 -34.92 -25.04
CA VAL A 18 11.27 -34.73 -25.81
C VAL A 18 12.41 -34.34 -24.88
N ALA A 19 13.53 -35.08 -24.93
CA ALA A 19 14.76 -34.74 -24.23
C ALA A 19 15.38 -33.48 -24.84
N LEU A 20 15.42 -32.40 -24.06
CA LEU A 20 16.22 -31.21 -24.37
C LEU A 20 17.65 -31.42 -23.86
N GLY A 21 18.60 -31.08 -24.73
CA GLY A 21 20.02 -31.34 -24.60
C GLY A 21 20.69 -30.69 -23.38
N ASP A 22 21.72 -31.39 -22.93
CA ASP A 22 22.67 -31.05 -21.89
C ASP A 22 23.61 -29.94 -22.41
N GLU A 23 23.23 -28.68 -22.24
CA GLU A 23 24.15 -27.55 -22.46
C GLU A 23 24.80 -27.21 -21.11
N ALA A 24 26.04 -27.67 -20.96
CA ALA A 24 26.88 -27.40 -19.80
C ALA A 24 27.10 -25.89 -19.62
N PHE A 25 26.63 -25.35 -18.50
CA PHE A 25 26.92 -23.98 -18.08
C PHE A 25 28.41 -23.86 -17.68
N PRO A 26 29.13 -22.81 -18.12
CA PRO A 26 30.48 -22.55 -17.66
C PRO A 26 30.47 -22.23 -16.17
N THR A 27 31.27 -22.97 -15.41
CA THR A 27 31.52 -22.76 -13.98
C THR A 27 32.12 -21.38 -13.75
N HIS A 28 31.47 -20.58 -12.91
CA HIS A 28 31.97 -19.28 -12.48
C HIS A 28 33.15 -19.48 -11.51
N ASP A 29 34.28 -18.87 -11.84
CA ASP A 29 35.52 -18.89 -11.08
C ASP A 29 35.41 -17.95 -9.86
N PRO A 30 35.50 -18.44 -8.60
CA PRO A 30 35.26 -17.61 -7.41
C PRO A 30 36.44 -16.72 -6.99
N GLU A 31 37.56 -16.71 -7.72
CA GLU A 31 38.82 -16.05 -7.30
C GLU A 31 39.05 -14.66 -7.96
N ARG A 32 38.03 -13.79 -8.00
CA ARG A 32 38.25 -12.37 -8.35
C ARG A 32 37.37 -11.41 -7.56
N SER A 33 37.47 -11.47 -6.24
CA SER A 33 37.03 -10.40 -5.35
C SER A 33 38.21 -9.46 -5.07
N GLU A 34 38.41 -8.47 -5.94
CA GLU A 34 39.26 -7.32 -5.59
C GLU A 34 38.54 -6.48 -4.53
N ALA A 35 39.03 -6.56 -3.30
CA ALA A 35 38.56 -5.75 -2.19
C ALA A 35 38.91 -4.27 -2.41
N LEU A 36 37.94 -3.48 -2.83
CA LEU A 36 38.03 -2.01 -2.81
C LEU A 36 38.00 -1.53 -1.36
N SER A 37 39.17 -1.18 -0.84
CA SER A 37 39.34 -0.58 0.48
C SER A 37 38.84 0.86 0.46
N LEU A 38 37.75 1.13 1.17
CA LEU A 38 37.28 2.48 1.46
C LEU A 38 38.19 3.11 2.51
N GLY A 39 39.08 4.00 2.08
CA GLY A 39 39.89 4.82 2.97
C GLY A 39 39.02 5.72 3.86
N ALA A 40 39.45 5.92 5.10
CA ALA A 40 38.77 6.78 6.07
C ALA A 40 38.68 8.23 5.56
N LEU A 41 37.44 8.73 5.44
CA LEU A 41 37.18 10.14 5.12
C LEU A 41 37.65 11.00 6.30
N THR A 42 38.56 11.93 6.01
CA THR A 42 38.97 12.97 6.95
C THR A 42 37.84 14.00 7.08
N PRO A 43 37.51 14.45 8.30
CA PRO A 43 36.50 15.49 8.49
C PRO A 43 36.96 16.79 7.83
N VAL A 44 36.13 17.32 6.94
CA VAL A 44 36.32 18.63 6.32
C VAL A 44 36.12 19.71 7.40
N PRO A 45 37.07 20.63 7.61
CA PRO A 45 36.89 21.74 8.52
C PRO A 45 35.77 22.65 8.01
N GLN A 46 34.76 22.88 8.85
CA GLN A 46 33.64 23.78 8.55
C GLN A 46 34.15 25.24 8.52
N PRO A 47 33.71 26.07 7.56
CA PRO A 47 34.04 27.49 7.53
C PRO A 47 33.35 28.24 8.68
N ASP A 48 34.08 29.18 9.28
CA ASP A 48 33.57 30.08 10.33
C ASP A 48 32.45 30.96 9.76
N LEU A 49 31.21 30.74 10.22
CA LEU A 49 30.07 31.56 9.83
C LEU A 49 30.10 32.91 10.59
N PRO A 50 29.77 34.02 9.91
CA PRO A 50 29.68 35.34 10.55
C PRO A 50 28.58 35.38 11.62
N ALA A 51 28.73 36.31 12.56
CA ALA A 51 27.98 36.42 13.81
C ALA A 51 26.43 36.27 13.77
N PRO A 52 25.67 36.69 12.74
CA PRO A 52 24.21 36.59 12.79
C PRO A 52 23.64 35.17 12.62
N LEU A 53 24.46 34.15 12.34
CA LEU A 53 23.99 32.77 12.07
C LEU A 53 24.39 31.74 13.14
N ARG A 54 24.82 32.20 14.33
CA ARG A 54 25.06 31.29 15.46
C ARG A 54 23.72 30.94 16.14
N PRO A 55 23.37 29.66 16.32
CA PRO A 55 22.21 29.29 17.13
C PRO A 55 22.45 29.70 18.59
N HIS A 56 21.56 30.51 19.14
CA HIS A 56 21.57 30.86 20.55
C HIS A 56 21.17 29.63 21.39
N ALA A 57 22.15 28.98 22.00
CA ALA A 57 21.90 28.13 23.15
C ALA A 57 21.58 29.04 24.35
N SER A 58 20.34 29.02 24.83
CA SER A 58 19.99 29.61 26.12
C SER A 58 19.36 28.53 27.00
N ALA A 59 20.16 28.05 27.95
CA ALA A 59 19.70 27.28 29.08
C ALA A 59 19.26 28.20 30.23
N ALA A 60 18.32 27.67 31.00
CA ALA A 60 18.02 27.93 32.42
C ALA A 60 17.10 29.11 32.84
N MET A 61 15.95 28.66 33.38
CA MET A 61 15.31 29.07 34.65
C MET A 61 14.58 30.41 34.73
N HIS A 62 13.25 30.36 34.89
CA HIS A 62 12.53 31.10 35.93
C HIS A 62 11.33 30.30 36.47
N SER A 63 11.11 30.47 37.76
CA SER A 63 10.30 29.74 38.70
C SER A 63 8.79 29.62 38.42
N ALA A 64 8.28 28.43 38.77
CA ALA A 64 7.11 28.17 39.60
C ALA A 64 6.06 29.29 39.77
N MET A 65 4.94 29.13 39.06
CA MET A 65 3.63 29.62 39.51
C MET A 65 2.67 28.42 39.49
N HIS A 66 2.18 28.06 40.67
CA HIS A 66 1.16 27.04 40.85
C HIS A 66 -0.13 27.49 40.15
N SER A 67 -0.61 26.71 39.19
CA SER A 67 -2.00 26.74 38.75
C SER A 67 -2.54 25.32 38.83
N ALA A 68 -3.63 25.19 39.60
CA ALA A 68 -4.35 23.96 39.81
C ALA A 68 -4.74 23.28 38.48
N PRO A 69 -4.86 21.94 38.43
CA PRO A 69 -5.25 21.27 37.21
C PRO A 69 -6.71 21.60 36.93
N ALA A 70 -6.94 22.47 35.94
CA ALA A 70 -8.17 22.42 35.19
C ALA A 70 -8.22 21.03 34.55
N ALA A 71 -9.19 20.22 34.95
CA ALA A 71 -9.47 18.94 34.34
C ALA A 71 -9.69 19.18 32.84
N ALA A 72 -8.64 18.93 32.05
CA ALA A 72 -8.75 18.76 30.62
C ALA A 72 -9.69 17.56 30.44
N HIS A 73 -10.92 17.84 30.02
CA HIS A 73 -11.76 16.84 29.40
C HIS A 73 -11.05 16.46 28.10
N GLY A 74 -10.07 15.57 28.23
CA GLY A 74 -9.49 14.87 27.12
C GLY A 74 -10.66 14.14 26.46
N HIS A 75 -11.12 14.69 25.34
CA HIS A 75 -11.75 13.84 24.34
C HIS A 75 -10.65 12.86 23.96
N ALA A 76 -10.66 11.69 24.60
CA ALA A 76 -9.88 10.56 24.13
C ALA A 76 -10.27 10.44 22.65
N ALA A 77 -9.35 10.82 21.76
CA ALA A 77 -9.58 10.69 20.33
C ALA A 77 -10.02 9.24 20.13
N ALA A 78 -11.20 9.05 19.53
CA ALA A 78 -11.70 7.72 19.28
C ALA A 78 -10.59 6.93 18.56
N ALA A 79 -10.35 5.70 19.00
CA ALA A 79 -9.35 4.85 18.35
C ALA A 79 -9.64 4.84 16.83
N PRO A 80 -8.61 4.96 15.99
CA PRO A 80 -8.79 5.02 14.55
C PRO A 80 -9.54 3.78 14.05
N ALA A 81 -10.49 3.98 13.15
CA ALA A 81 -11.30 2.89 12.60
C ALA A 81 -10.39 1.91 11.82
N PRO A 82 -10.64 0.58 11.87
CA PRO A 82 -9.77 -0.39 11.21
C PRO A 82 -9.52 -0.13 9.71
N LEU A 83 -10.51 0.41 8.98
CA LEU A 83 -10.33 0.78 7.57
C LEU A 83 -9.30 1.92 7.38
N ALA A 84 -9.27 2.88 8.31
CA ALA A 84 -8.26 3.94 8.29
C ALA A 84 -6.86 3.36 8.51
N GLU A 85 -6.68 2.47 9.48
CA GLU A 85 -5.39 1.81 9.73
C GLU A 85 -4.95 0.92 8.55
N ALA A 86 -5.89 0.21 7.92
CA ALA A 86 -5.62 -0.51 6.68
C ALA A 86 -5.13 0.45 5.58
N LEU A 87 -5.81 1.59 5.38
CA LEU A 87 -5.39 2.56 4.37
C LEU A 87 -4.02 3.16 4.67
N VAL A 88 -3.65 3.42 5.93
CA VAL A 88 -2.29 3.84 6.29
C VAL A 88 -1.25 2.82 5.82
N ALA A 89 -1.49 1.54 6.09
CA ALA A 89 -0.59 0.47 5.66
C ALA A 89 -0.54 0.31 4.13
N TYR A 90 -1.69 0.40 3.43
CA TYR A 90 -1.75 0.37 1.97
C TYR A 90 -0.93 1.51 1.34
N LEU A 91 -1.07 2.73 1.86
CA LEU A 91 -0.32 3.89 1.39
C LEU A 91 1.18 3.71 1.60
N ALA A 92 1.60 3.13 2.74
CA ALA A 92 3.00 2.83 3.00
C ALA A 92 3.58 1.79 2.02
N ILE A 93 2.79 0.80 1.58
CA ILE A 93 3.17 -0.12 0.50
C ILE A 93 3.38 0.66 -0.80
N GLY A 94 2.43 1.52 -1.17
CA GLY A 94 2.51 2.36 -2.36
C GLY A 94 3.76 3.25 -2.36
N ASP A 95 4.05 3.90 -1.23
CA ASP A 95 5.23 4.75 -1.06
C ASP A 95 6.53 3.95 -1.25
N ALA A 96 6.66 2.79 -0.61
CA ALA A 96 7.82 1.91 -0.75
C ALA A 96 8.03 1.45 -2.20
N LEU A 97 6.95 1.02 -2.88
CA LEU A 97 7.00 0.62 -4.28
C LEU A 97 7.33 1.78 -5.23
N SER A 98 6.87 2.99 -4.90
CA SER A 98 7.20 4.22 -5.64
C SER A 98 8.69 4.56 -5.54
N SER A 99 9.35 4.20 -4.44
CA SER A 99 10.78 4.40 -4.22
C SER A 99 11.66 3.20 -4.60
N ASP A 100 11.10 2.18 -5.25
CA ASP A 100 11.80 0.92 -5.56
C ASP A 100 12.35 0.19 -4.31
N ASP A 101 11.75 0.41 -3.13
CA ASP A 101 12.17 -0.25 -1.89
C ASP A 101 11.28 -1.45 -1.60
N LEU A 102 11.83 -2.65 -1.78
CA LEU A 102 11.12 -3.90 -1.51
C LEU A 102 11.13 -4.26 -0.01
N ALA A 103 12.16 -3.84 0.73
CA ALA A 103 12.42 -4.34 2.08
C ALA A 103 11.24 -4.15 3.05
N PRO A 104 10.54 -3.00 3.08
CA PRO A 104 9.45 -2.79 4.03
C PRO A 104 8.10 -3.33 3.53
N VAL A 105 7.98 -3.73 2.26
CA VAL A 105 6.70 -4.09 1.62
C VAL A 105 5.99 -5.22 2.36
N ALA A 106 6.70 -6.29 2.69
CA ALA A 106 6.08 -7.44 3.37
C ALA A 106 5.49 -7.05 4.72
N GLY A 107 6.23 -6.28 5.54
CA GLY A 107 5.74 -5.81 6.84
C GLY A 107 4.55 -4.86 6.73
N HIS A 108 4.54 -3.95 5.75
CA HIS A 108 3.39 -3.10 5.48
C HIS A 108 2.18 -3.90 4.97
N ALA A 109 2.40 -4.93 4.15
CA ALA A 109 1.34 -5.81 3.67
C ALA A 109 0.73 -6.67 4.80
N GLU A 110 1.52 -7.13 5.77
CA GLU A 110 1.02 -7.83 6.96
C GLU A 110 0.15 -6.91 7.82
N ALA A 111 0.59 -5.66 8.01
CA ALA A 111 -0.20 -4.65 8.70
C ALA A 111 -1.52 -4.36 7.96
N PHE A 112 -1.45 -4.20 6.64
CA PHE A 112 -2.62 -3.99 5.80
C PHE A 112 -3.61 -5.14 5.92
N LEU A 113 -3.15 -6.39 5.75
CA LEU A 113 -4.01 -7.57 5.80
C LEU A 113 -4.72 -7.71 7.15
N ARG A 114 -4.01 -7.52 8.26
CA ARG A 114 -4.60 -7.56 9.61
C ARG A 114 -5.70 -6.53 9.80
N GLU A 115 -5.46 -5.28 9.40
CA GLU A 115 -6.42 -4.20 9.60
C GLU A 115 -7.56 -4.27 8.59
N TRP A 116 -7.29 -4.79 7.39
CA TRP A 116 -8.30 -5.13 6.40
C TRP A 116 -9.31 -6.15 6.93
N GLU A 117 -8.81 -7.25 7.53
CA GLU A 117 -9.68 -8.27 8.13
C GLU A 117 -10.54 -7.70 9.25
N ARG A 118 -9.98 -6.82 10.08
CA ARG A 118 -10.73 -6.09 11.13
C ARG A 118 -11.79 -5.15 10.56
N ALA A 119 -11.47 -4.45 9.47
CA ALA A 119 -12.40 -3.56 8.77
C ALA A 119 -13.57 -4.34 8.17
N VAL A 120 -13.30 -5.45 7.48
CA VAL A 120 -14.33 -6.32 6.89
C VAL A 120 -15.21 -6.98 7.95
N ALA A 121 -14.64 -7.33 9.12
CA ALA A 121 -15.41 -7.86 10.25
C ALA A 121 -16.31 -6.81 10.93
N THR A 122 -16.06 -5.52 10.70
CA THR A 122 -16.77 -4.40 11.33
C THR A 122 -17.52 -3.59 10.26
N PRO A 123 -18.72 -4.01 9.84
CA PRO A 123 -19.46 -3.29 8.81
C PRO A 123 -19.86 -1.89 9.27
N PRO A 124 -19.99 -0.92 8.36
CA PRO A 124 -20.42 0.43 8.71
C PRO A 124 -21.85 0.41 9.28
N ALA A 125 -22.10 1.16 10.36
CA ALA A 125 -23.38 1.13 11.07
C ALA A 125 -24.61 1.46 10.19
N HIS A 126 -24.44 2.38 9.24
CA HIS A 126 -25.47 2.79 8.28
C HIS A 126 -25.60 1.85 7.07
N ALA A 127 -24.72 0.85 6.94
CA ALA A 127 -24.68 -0.09 5.83
C ALA A 127 -24.20 -1.50 6.31
N PRO A 128 -24.97 -2.22 7.15
CA PRO A 128 -24.54 -3.48 7.78
C PRO A 128 -24.21 -4.60 6.78
N HIS A 129 -24.72 -4.53 5.55
CA HIS A 129 -24.44 -5.48 4.47
C HIS A 129 -23.39 -4.98 3.46
N PHE A 130 -22.67 -3.88 3.75
CA PHE A 130 -21.72 -3.28 2.81
C PHE A 130 -20.69 -4.31 2.30
N TRP A 131 -19.99 -4.98 3.21
CA TRP A 131 -18.99 -5.98 2.89
C TRP A 131 -19.59 -7.24 2.26
N HIS A 132 -20.72 -7.72 2.78
CA HIS A 132 -21.41 -8.90 2.22
C HIS A 132 -21.78 -8.73 0.74
N ARG A 133 -22.27 -7.54 0.35
CA ARG A 133 -22.61 -7.24 -1.06
C ARG A 133 -21.39 -7.05 -1.96
N ARG A 134 -20.18 -6.97 -1.38
CA ARG A 134 -18.90 -6.73 -2.06
C ARG A 134 -17.87 -7.79 -1.68
N ALA A 135 -18.34 -8.98 -1.28
CA ALA A 135 -17.48 -10.03 -0.73
C ALA A 135 -16.38 -10.44 -1.71
N GLU A 136 -16.68 -10.49 -3.01
CA GLU A 136 -15.70 -10.82 -4.04
C GLU A 136 -14.56 -9.79 -4.10
N ALA A 137 -14.88 -8.50 -4.18
CA ALA A 137 -13.87 -7.44 -4.19
C ALA A 137 -13.05 -7.45 -2.89
N ALA A 138 -13.70 -7.64 -1.74
CA ALA A 138 -13.02 -7.69 -0.46
C ALA A 138 -12.07 -8.89 -0.33
N GLU A 139 -12.47 -10.03 -0.90
CA GLU A 139 -11.64 -11.23 -0.96
C GLU A 139 -10.46 -11.07 -1.92
N ARG A 140 -10.65 -10.42 -3.08
CA ARG A 140 -9.53 -10.09 -3.99
C ARG A 140 -8.48 -9.20 -3.33
N VAL A 141 -8.92 -8.20 -2.55
CA VAL A 141 -8.00 -7.37 -1.74
C VAL A 141 -7.23 -8.24 -0.75
N ARG A 142 -7.92 -9.11 0.01
CA ARG A 142 -7.30 -10.00 1.00
C ARG A 142 -6.26 -10.94 0.37
N GLN A 143 -6.61 -11.61 -0.73
CA GLN A 143 -5.70 -12.53 -1.42
C GLN A 143 -4.47 -11.82 -1.98
N SER A 144 -4.66 -10.63 -2.55
CA SER A 144 -3.56 -9.84 -3.14
C SER A 144 -2.64 -9.27 -2.06
N ALA A 145 -3.18 -8.88 -0.91
CA ALA A 145 -2.40 -8.56 0.28
C ALA A 145 -1.55 -9.76 0.75
N GLY A 146 -2.10 -10.97 0.77
CA GLY A 146 -1.34 -12.19 1.07
C GLY A 146 -0.23 -12.50 0.05
N ARG A 147 -0.41 -12.11 -1.23
CA ARG A 147 0.69 -12.19 -2.21
C ARG A 147 1.76 -11.13 -1.99
N LEU A 148 1.37 -9.93 -1.57
CA LEU A 148 2.32 -8.87 -1.18
C LEU A 148 3.20 -9.29 0.01
N THR A 149 2.63 -9.96 1.02
CA THR A 149 3.42 -10.46 2.17
C THR A 149 4.46 -11.51 1.76
N ALA A 150 4.19 -12.27 0.70
CA ALA A 150 5.06 -13.32 0.20
C ALA A 150 5.99 -12.87 -0.95
N ALA A 151 5.91 -11.61 -1.39
CA ALA A 151 6.66 -11.13 -2.54
C ALA A 151 8.15 -10.99 -2.21
N THR A 152 9.00 -11.62 -3.03
CA THR A 152 10.46 -11.57 -2.88
C THR A 152 11.15 -10.74 -3.96
N THR A 153 10.38 -10.15 -4.88
CA THR A 153 10.89 -9.26 -5.94
C THR A 153 9.98 -8.03 -6.08
N LEU A 154 10.54 -6.91 -6.58
CA LEU A 154 9.77 -5.70 -6.88
C LEU A 154 8.67 -5.97 -7.92
N GLU A 155 8.97 -6.80 -8.92
CA GLU A 155 8.01 -7.16 -9.96
C GLU A 155 6.81 -7.91 -9.37
N ALA A 156 7.05 -8.93 -8.56
CA ALA A 156 5.98 -9.67 -7.89
C ALA A 156 5.16 -8.78 -6.96
N ALA A 157 5.84 -7.89 -6.20
CA ALA A 157 5.16 -6.94 -5.32
C ALA A 157 4.29 -5.95 -6.09
N ARG A 158 4.76 -5.43 -7.23
CA ARG A 158 4.00 -4.51 -8.10
C ARG A 158 2.81 -5.17 -8.80
N ALA A 159 2.94 -6.43 -9.17
CA ALA A 159 1.83 -7.21 -9.69
C ALA A 159 0.75 -7.37 -8.61
N ALA A 160 1.13 -7.88 -7.44
CA ALA A 160 0.22 -8.08 -6.32
C ALA A 160 -0.40 -6.76 -5.80
N PHE A 161 0.35 -5.66 -5.81
CA PHE A 161 -0.18 -4.33 -5.50
C PHE A 161 -1.24 -3.90 -6.51
N GLY A 162 -1.01 -4.11 -7.81
CA GLY A 162 -2.00 -3.90 -8.86
C GLY A 162 -3.31 -4.60 -8.59
N ASP A 163 -3.23 -5.91 -8.33
CA ASP A 163 -4.39 -6.75 -8.05
C ASP A 163 -5.14 -6.36 -6.77
N ALA A 164 -4.45 -5.76 -5.79
CA ALA A 164 -5.06 -5.22 -4.57
C ALA A 164 -5.67 -3.82 -4.81
N SER A 165 -4.97 -2.98 -5.57
CA SER A 165 -5.24 -1.54 -5.70
C SER A 165 -6.56 -1.22 -6.39
N VAL A 166 -6.89 -1.96 -7.46
CA VAL A 166 -8.13 -1.79 -8.21
C VAL A 166 -9.37 -2.08 -7.37
N PRO A 167 -9.56 -3.29 -6.81
CA PRO A 167 -10.72 -3.55 -5.98
C PRO A 167 -10.73 -2.74 -4.69
N LEU A 168 -9.57 -2.34 -4.15
CA LEU A 168 -9.54 -1.44 -3.00
C LEU A 168 -10.09 -0.06 -3.37
N ALA A 169 -9.69 0.52 -4.51
CA ALA A 169 -10.23 1.80 -4.99
C ALA A 169 -11.76 1.72 -5.17
N GLU A 170 -12.27 0.67 -5.83
CA GLU A 170 -13.72 0.44 -5.98
C GLU A 170 -14.46 0.40 -4.62
N LEU A 171 -13.85 -0.24 -3.61
CA LEU A 171 -14.42 -0.34 -2.26
C LEU A 171 -14.39 1.01 -1.54
N ILE A 172 -13.32 1.78 -1.69
CA ILE A 172 -13.21 3.12 -1.09
C ILE A 172 -14.17 4.11 -1.76
N ASP A 173 -14.31 4.08 -3.08
CA ASP A 173 -15.28 4.91 -3.81
C ASP A 173 -16.71 4.62 -3.34
N ALA A 174 -17.03 3.35 -3.09
CA ALA A 174 -18.35 2.95 -2.60
C ALA A 174 -18.57 3.21 -1.10
N HIS A 175 -17.52 3.15 -0.27
CA HIS A 175 -17.61 3.37 1.18
C HIS A 175 -17.53 4.86 1.57
N GLY A 176 -16.82 5.64 0.75
CA GLY A 176 -16.22 6.91 1.09
C GLY A 176 -14.89 6.72 1.86
N PRO A 177 -13.85 7.52 1.59
CA PRO A 177 -12.62 7.50 2.37
C PRO A 177 -12.89 7.89 3.83
N PRO A 178 -12.11 7.36 4.79
CA PRO A 178 -12.16 7.84 6.17
C PRO A 178 -11.87 9.34 6.25
N ASP A 179 -12.52 10.02 7.20
CA ASP A 179 -12.38 11.46 7.35
C ASP A 179 -10.92 11.87 7.60
N GLY A 180 -10.51 12.98 6.97
CA GLY A 180 -9.17 13.54 7.13
C GLY A 180 -8.04 12.86 6.33
N PHE A 181 -8.36 11.87 5.48
CA PHE A 181 -7.32 11.23 4.65
C PHE A 181 -6.89 12.07 3.44
N GLY A 182 -7.80 12.81 2.80
CA GLY A 182 -7.50 13.56 1.56
C GLY A 182 -6.93 12.64 0.48
N LEU A 183 -7.72 11.65 0.05
CA LEU A 183 -7.27 10.67 -0.95
C LEU A 183 -7.49 11.20 -2.36
N VAL A 184 -6.50 10.95 -3.21
CA VAL A 184 -6.55 11.14 -4.65
C VAL A 184 -6.41 9.76 -5.30
N ARG A 185 -7.35 9.44 -6.19
CA ARG A 185 -7.29 8.29 -7.08
C ARG A 185 -6.50 8.68 -8.31
N HIS A 186 -5.46 7.93 -8.62
CA HIS A 186 -4.65 8.13 -9.82
C HIS A 186 -4.78 6.94 -10.77
N VAL A 187 -4.64 7.21 -12.06
CA VAL A 187 -4.65 6.20 -13.12
C VAL A 187 -3.28 6.17 -13.80
N CYS A 188 -2.70 4.99 -13.99
CA CYS A 188 -1.40 4.84 -14.62
C CYS A 188 -1.49 4.84 -16.15
N GLY A 189 -2.49 4.18 -16.74
CA GLY A 189 -2.68 4.08 -18.20
C GLY A 189 -1.69 3.15 -18.93
N MET A 190 -0.67 2.63 -18.24
CA MET A 190 0.40 1.79 -18.82
C MET A 190 0.42 0.35 -18.28
N ARG A 191 -0.57 -0.04 -17.46
CA ARG A 191 -0.75 -1.42 -16.99
C ARG A 191 -1.97 -2.07 -17.64
N PRO A 192 -1.88 -2.50 -18.93
CA PRO A 192 -3.02 -3.05 -19.66
C PRO A 192 -3.50 -4.40 -19.11
N ASP A 193 -2.69 -5.04 -18.26
CA ASP A 193 -3.03 -6.23 -17.48
C ASP A 193 -4.02 -5.94 -16.34
N LEU A 194 -4.19 -4.67 -15.97
CA LEU A 194 -5.08 -4.22 -14.90
C LEU A 194 -6.26 -3.42 -15.48
N PRO A 195 -7.44 -3.49 -14.83
CA PRO A 195 -8.54 -2.59 -15.14
C PRO A 195 -8.11 -1.12 -15.13
N GLU A 196 -8.67 -0.34 -16.06
CA GLU A 196 -8.38 1.10 -16.26
C GLU A 196 -6.88 1.43 -16.49
N GLY A 197 -6.05 0.44 -16.83
CA GLY A 197 -4.61 0.67 -16.99
C GLY A 197 -3.87 0.80 -15.65
N GLY A 198 -4.46 0.33 -14.54
CA GLY A 198 -3.91 0.34 -13.19
C GLY A 198 -4.26 1.62 -12.42
N VAL A 199 -4.84 1.46 -11.22
CA VAL A 199 -5.33 2.58 -10.40
C VAL A 199 -4.79 2.47 -8.97
N TRP A 200 -4.36 3.59 -8.39
CA TRP A 200 -3.90 3.60 -7.00
C TRP A 200 -4.46 4.79 -6.23
N LEU A 201 -4.55 4.63 -4.91
CA LEU A 201 -4.90 5.72 -4.01
C LEU A 201 -3.62 6.30 -3.41
N GLN A 202 -3.60 7.62 -3.27
CA GLN A 202 -2.51 8.37 -2.65
C GLN A 202 -3.09 9.49 -1.80
N ARG A 203 -2.33 10.01 -0.84
CA ARG A 203 -2.63 11.34 -0.27
C ARG A 203 -2.38 12.43 -1.30
N GLU A 204 -3.05 13.57 -1.11
CA GLU A 204 -2.81 14.79 -1.88
C GLU A 204 -1.31 15.12 -2.02
N GLY A 205 -0.93 15.53 -3.22
CA GLY A 205 0.45 15.86 -3.57
C GLY A 205 0.77 15.44 -5.01
N PRO A 206 2.05 15.56 -5.42
CA PRO A 206 2.51 15.05 -6.71
C PRO A 206 2.28 13.54 -6.82
N PRO A 207 1.91 13.00 -7.99
CA PRO A 207 1.76 11.56 -8.17
C PRO A 207 3.10 10.84 -7.90
N ARG A 208 3.00 9.67 -7.25
CA ARG A 208 4.11 8.76 -6.94
C ARG A 208 3.75 7.35 -7.39
N ASN A 209 4.01 7.05 -8.67
CA ASN A 209 3.57 5.84 -9.34
C ASN A 209 4.21 4.57 -8.72
N PRO A 210 3.42 3.70 -8.03
CA PRO A 210 3.95 2.50 -7.39
C PRO A 210 4.27 1.38 -8.40
N TYR A 211 3.67 1.41 -9.59
CA TYR A 211 3.82 0.36 -10.60
C TYR A 211 5.17 0.39 -11.32
N PHE A 212 5.78 1.57 -11.43
CA PHE A 212 7.02 1.77 -12.17
C PHE A 212 8.14 2.41 -11.32
N GLY A 213 7.83 2.83 -10.10
CA GLY A 213 8.81 3.34 -9.15
C GLY A 213 9.48 4.62 -9.60
N SER A 214 10.75 4.77 -9.24
CA SER A 214 11.56 5.96 -9.51
C SER A 214 11.67 6.29 -11.00
N ARG A 215 11.54 5.30 -11.90
CA ARG A 215 11.63 5.49 -13.36
C ARG A 215 10.49 6.30 -13.95
N MET A 216 9.31 6.26 -13.32
CA MET A 216 8.10 6.94 -13.80
C MET A 216 7.33 7.53 -12.62
N LEU A 217 8.05 8.06 -11.62
CA LEU A 217 7.47 8.46 -10.34
C LEU A 217 6.30 9.42 -10.52
N ALA A 218 6.44 10.42 -11.39
CA ALA A 218 5.41 11.43 -11.62
C ALA A 218 4.37 11.05 -12.68
N CYS A 219 4.39 9.82 -13.21
CA CYS A 219 3.49 9.43 -14.30
C CYS A 219 2.12 9.02 -13.75
N ALA A 220 1.11 9.83 -14.03
CA ALA A 220 -0.31 9.52 -13.92
C ALA A 220 -1.03 10.14 -15.13
N VAL A 221 -1.94 9.42 -15.77
CA VAL A 221 -2.74 9.97 -16.88
C VAL A 221 -3.96 10.74 -16.38
N GLU A 222 -4.49 10.34 -15.23
CA GLU A 222 -5.63 10.97 -14.59
C GLU A 222 -5.43 11.00 -13.07
N ALA A 223 -6.04 11.99 -12.42
CA ALA A 223 -6.04 12.16 -10.97
C ALA A 223 -7.37 12.79 -10.54
N GLU A 224 -8.05 12.16 -9.58
CA GLU A 224 -9.34 12.59 -9.05
C GLU A 224 -9.32 12.58 -7.52
N THR A 225 -9.69 13.69 -6.89
CA THR A 225 -9.84 13.76 -5.43
C THR A 225 -11.12 13.03 -5.01
N LEU A 226 -11.00 12.10 -4.08
CA LEU A 226 -12.15 11.39 -3.53
C LEU A 226 -12.85 12.26 -2.47
N PRO A 227 -14.18 12.44 -2.57
CA PRO A 227 -14.93 13.27 -1.62
C PRO A 227 -14.84 12.66 -0.22
N SER A 228 -14.58 13.50 0.78
CA SER A 228 -14.62 13.06 2.17
C SER A 228 -16.06 12.84 2.62
N ARG A 229 -16.27 11.83 3.47
CA ARG A 229 -17.61 11.51 3.98
C ARG A 229 -18.26 12.69 4.74
N ALA A 230 -17.45 13.55 5.36
CA ALA A 230 -17.93 14.79 5.99
C ALA A 230 -18.55 15.81 5.01
N ALA A 231 -18.16 15.80 3.72
CA ALA A 231 -18.68 16.73 2.72
C ALA A 231 -20.12 16.41 2.29
N ASP A 232 -20.53 15.14 2.35
CA ASP A 232 -21.85 14.67 1.90
C ASP A 232 -22.96 14.80 2.96
N LEU A 233 -22.66 15.38 4.14
CA LEU A 233 -23.64 15.63 5.20
C LEU A 233 -24.23 17.05 5.18
N HIS A 234 -23.97 17.86 4.15
CA HIS A 234 -24.82 19.02 3.90
C HIS A 234 -26.07 18.56 3.13
N PRO A 235 -27.28 18.61 3.71
CA PRO A 235 -28.48 18.34 2.92
C PRO A 235 -28.53 19.37 1.80
N ALA A 236 -28.54 18.90 0.55
CA ALA A 236 -28.91 19.74 -0.57
C ALA A 236 -30.23 20.42 -0.22
N ALA A 237 -30.21 21.76 -0.15
CA ALA A 237 -31.43 22.53 0.07
C ALA A 237 -32.43 22.12 -1.03
N PRO A 238 -33.68 21.79 -0.67
CA PRO A 238 -34.67 21.46 -1.69
C PRO A 238 -34.84 22.66 -2.63
N PRO A 239 -35.05 22.43 -3.93
CA PRO A 239 -35.29 23.51 -4.87
C PRO A 239 -36.52 24.29 -4.41
N HIS A 240 -36.37 25.61 -4.31
CA HIS A 240 -37.50 26.51 -4.14
C HIS A 240 -38.31 26.51 -5.43
N GLU A 241 -39.53 25.98 -5.38
CA GLU A 241 -40.59 26.24 -6.34
C GLU A 241 -41.24 27.61 -6.08
#